data_AF-A0A3N5EHR9-F1
#
_entry.id   AF-A0A3N5EHR9-F1
#
_cell.length_a   1.000
_cell.length_b   1.000
_cell.length_c   1.000
_cell.angle_alpha   90.00
_cell.angle_beta   90.00
_cell.angle_gamma   90.00
#
_symmetry.space_group_name_H-M   'P 1'
#
loop_
_entity.id
_entity.type
_entity.pdbx_description
1 polymer ?
#
loop_
_entity_poly.entity_id
_entity_poly.type
_entity_poly.pdbx_seq_one_letter_code
_entity_poly.pdbx_strand_id
1 'polypeptide(L)'
;MPGGVEGGVPGGVVGGVVGGLPDAPPPPAQQAVRVGGQIKEPKKLKNVAPVYPDIAKQARVQGVVILECTISPQGKVTDVKVLRGIPLLDSAAIDAVKQWVYTPTLLNGVPVPVIMTVTVNFKLS
;
A
#
# COMPACT_ATOMS: atom_id res chain seq x y z
N MET A 1 -53.59 23.92 -1.79
CA MET A 1 -52.12 23.96 -1.76
C MET A 1 -51.59 22.55 -1.49
N PRO A 2 -50.41 22.20 -2.02
CA PRO A 2 -49.97 20.81 -2.32
C PRO A 2 -49.12 20.13 -1.23
N GLY A 3 -48.84 18.84 -1.43
CA GLY A 3 -47.83 18.00 -0.75
C GLY A 3 -48.46 16.72 -0.17
N GLY A 4 -48.27 15.49 -0.69
CA GLY A 4 -46.99 14.79 -0.90
C GLY A 4 -46.39 14.45 0.47
N VAL A 5 -46.18 13.21 0.92
CA VAL A 5 -45.54 12.07 0.24
C VAL A 5 -45.89 10.71 0.90
N GLU A 6 -45.79 9.65 0.09
CA GLU A 6 -45.05 8.38 0.31
C GLU A 6 -44.99 7.81 1.75
N GLY A 7 -45.40 6.57 2.04
CA GLY A 7 -45.34 5.37 1.21
C GLY A 7 -44.49 4.31 1.94
N GLY A 8 -45.15 3.28 2.47
CA GLY A 8 -44.58 1.94 2.67
C GLY A 8 -43.62 1.74 3.84
N VAL A 9 -44.09 0.98 4.85
CA VAL A 9 -43.23 0.17 5.70
C VAL A 9 -42.75 -1.04 4.89
N PRO A 10 -41.46 -1.43 4.99
CA PRO A 10 -41.07 -2.80 4.67
C PRO A 10 -40.37 -3.45 5.86
N GLY A 11 -41.14 -4.21 6.64
CA GLY A 11 -40.63 -5.32 7.44
C GLY A 11 -40.81 -6.62 6.65
N GLY A 12 -39.71 -7.30 6.35
CA GLY A 12 -39.69 -8.59 5.67
C GLY A 12 -38.30 -9.24 5.83
N VAL A 13 -38.30 -10.49 6.29
CA VAL A 13 -37.20 -11.19 6.97
C VAL A 13 -36.32 -12.06 6.05
N VAL A 14 -35.03 -12.10 6.40
CA VAL A 14 -34.10 -13.25 6.48
C VAL A 14 -34.06 -14.26 5.32
N GLY A 15 -32.95 -14.25 4.58
CA GLY A 15 -32.49 -15.42 3.83
C GLY A 15 -31.34 -15.13 2.87
N GLY A 16 -30.13 -15.62 3.17
CA GLY A 16 -29.05 -15.76 2.16
C GLY A 16 -27.65 -15.48 2.69
N VAL A 17 -26.91 -16.54 3.00
CA VAL A 17 -25.49 -16.55 3.39
C VAL A 17 -24.58 -16.18 2.21
N VAL A 18 -23.45 -15.51 2.46
CA VAL A 18 -22.07 -15.86 2.07
C VAL A 18 -21.15 -14.71 2.50
N GLY A 19 -20.07 -15.08 3.18
CA GLY A 19 -19.15 -14.17 3.86
C GLY A 19 -18.37 -13.21 2.97
N GLY A 20 -17.86 -12.19 3.65
CA GLY A 20 -16.92 -11.20 3.16
C GLY A 20 -16.94 -10.07 4.17
N LEU A 21 -15.98 -10.05 5.08
CA LEU A 21 -15.74 -8.84 5.87
C LEU A 21 -15.67 -7.66 4.90
N PRO A 22 -16.41 -6.57 5.10
CA PRO A 22 -16.13 -5.34 4.37
C PRO A 22 -14.70 -4.97 4.72
N ASP A 23 -13.81 -4.98 3.72
CA ASP A 23 -12.46 -4.43 3.82
C ASP A 23 -12.66 -3.00 4.29
N ALA A 24 -12.43 -2.78 5.58
CA ALA A 24 -12.73 -1.50 6.21
C ALA A 24 -11.91 -0.45 5.46
N PRO A 25 -12.51 0.66 4.99
CA PRO A 25 -11.72 1.75 4.48
C PRO A 25 -10.71 2.12 5.57
N PRO A 26 -9.40 2.20 5.25
CA PRO A 26 -8.38 2.47 6.26
C PRO A 26 -8.77 3.74 7.02
N PRO A 27 -8.56 3.76 8.35
CA PRO A 27 -8.93 4.90 9.19
C PRO A 27 -8.37 6.20 8.59
N PRO A 28 -9.08 7.34 8.74
CA PRO A 28 -8.73 8.59 8.08
C PRO A 28 -7.26 8.90 8.32
N ALA A 29 -6.47 8.74 7.25
CA ALA A 29 -5.04 9.00 7.29
C ALA A 29 -4.86 10.43 7.77
N GLN A 30 -4.18 10.61 8.91
CA GLN A 30 -3.48 11.85 9.20
C GLN A 30 -2.68 12.16 7.93
N GLN A 31 -3.12 13.19 7.20
CA GLN A 31 -2.84 13.43 5.78
C GLN A 31 -1.43 12.96 5.41
N ALA A 32 -1.34 11.76 4.83
CA ALA A 32 -0.06 11.19 4.49
C ALA A 32 0.52 12.06 3.38
N VAL A 33 1.59 12.78 3.69
CA VAL A 33 2.10 13.80 2.80
C VAL A 33 2.95 13.12 1.74
N ARG A 34 2.66 13.39 0.47
CA ARG A 34 3.49 12.89 -0.63
C ARG A 34 4.84 13.59 -0.61
N VAL A 35 5.90 12.83 -0.84
CA VAL A 35 7.25 13.40 -0.94
C VAL A 35 7.29 14.45 -2.08
N GLY A 36 7.54 15.71 -1.74
CA GLY A 36 7.65 16.83 -2.67
C GLY A 36 7.60 18.20 -2.00
N GLY A 37 8.35 19.18 -2.52
CA GLY A 37 8.30 20.60 -2.13
C GLY A 37 9.01 20.95 -0.82
N GLN A 38 8.44 20.60 0.33
CA GLN A 38 8.89 21.04 1.67
C GLN A 38 9.33 19.89 2.59
N ILE A 39 9.34 18.66 2.08
CA ILE A 39 9.64 17.45 2.84
C ILE A 39 10.96 16.87 2.39
N LYS A 40 11.89 16.69 3.34
CA LYS A 40 13.16 16.00 3.10
C LYS A 40 12.87 14.56 2.73
N GLU A 41 13.34 14.14 1.56
CA GLU A 41 13.18 12.76 1.10
C GLU A 41 13.79 11.80 2.13
N PRO A 42 13.01 10.84 2.65
CA PRO A 42 13.53 9.89 3.62
C PRO A 42 14.61 8.99 3.00
N LYS A 43 15.75 8.90 3.67
CA LYS A 43 16.86 8.04 3.25
C LYS A 43 16.58 6.61 3.70
N LYS A 44 16.84 5.65 2.82
CA LYS A 44 16.75 4.22 3.16
C LYS A 44 17.87 3.84 4.14
N LEU A 45 17.50 3.45 5.36
CA LEU A 45 18.39 2.95 6.41
C LEU A 45 18.66 1.46 6.26
N LYS A 46 17.59 0.70 5.98
CA LYS A 46 17.66 -0.75 5.75
C LYS A 46 17.11 -1.07 4.37
N ASN A 47 17.94 -1.70 3.56
CA ASN A 47 17.57 -2.26 2.26
C ASN A 47 17.63 -3.78 2.37
N VAL A 48 16.52 -4.44 2.05
CA VAL A 48 16.45 -5.88 1.90
C VAL A 48 16.18 -6.17 0.43
N ALA A 49 17.07 -6.91 -0.23
CA ALA A 49 16.86 -7.32 -1.60
C ALA A 49 15.69 -8.33 -1.66
N PRO A 50 14.86 -8.30 -2.73
CA PRO A 50 13.77 -9.24 -2.86
C PRO A 50 14.29 -10.67 -3.06
N VAL A 51 13.69 -11.60 -2.34
CA VAL A 51 13.95 -13.02 -2.55
C VAL A 51 13.26 -13.43 -3.84
N TYR A 52 14.06 -13.89 -4.80
CA TYR A 52 13.56 -14.23 -6.12
C TYR A 52 12.78 -15.56 -6.06
N PRO A 53 11.48 -15.58 -6.41
CA PRO A 53 10.67 -16.79 -6.36
C PRO A 53 11.19 -17.87 -7.30
N ASP A 54 11.21 -19.13 -6.87
CA ASP A 54 11.75 -20.23 -7.69
C ASP A 54 10.95 -20.41 -8.99
N ILE A 55 9.63 -20.24 -8.95
CA ILE A 55 8.78 -20.27 -10.14
C ILE A 55 9.17 -19.16 -11.14
N ALA A 56 9.51 -17.96 -10.65
CA ALA A 56 9.91 -16.85 -11.50
C ALA A 56 11.33 -17.06 -12.07
N LYS A 57 12.23 -17.69 -11.30
CA LYS A 57 13.57 -18.10 -11.80
C LYS A 57 13.45 -19.16 -12.90
N GLN A 58 12.65 -20.21 -12.67
CA GLN A 58 12.44 -21.30 -13.62
C GLN A 58 11.81 -20.78 -14.93
N ALA A 59 10.83 -19.88 -14.81
CA ALA A 59 10.20 -19.23 -15.95
C ALA A 59 11.05 -18.10 -16.57
N ARG A 60 12.26 -17.84 -16.04
CA ARG A 60 13.18 -16.76 -16.47
C ARG A 60 12.53 -15.37 -16.51
N VAL A 61 11.61 -15.12 -15.59
CA VAL A 61 10.81 -13.89 -15.55
C VAL A 61 11.62 -12.79 -14.89
N GLN A 62 12.07 -11.81 -15.66
CA GLN A 62 12.80 -10.62 -15.21
C GLN A 62 12.00 -9.35 -15.45
N GLY A 63 12.31 -8.29 -14.71
CA GLY A 63 11.70 -6.99 -14.95
C GLY A 63 11.64 -6.11 -13.72
N VAL A 64 10.81 -5.09 -13.82
CA VAL A 64 10.70 -4.03 -12.81
C VAL A 64 9.31 -4.03 -12.20
N VAL A 65 9.25 -4.03 -10.87
CA VAL A 65 8.02 -3.86 -10.08
C VAL A 65 8.05 -2.48 -9.42
N ILE A 66 7.00 -1.70 -9.65
CA ILE A 66 6.79 -0.37 -9.09
C ILE A 66 5.73 -0.49 -8.00
N LEU A 67 6.12 -0.08 -6.79
CA LEU A 67 5.31 -0.17 -5.59
C LEU A 67 5.12 1.24 -5.02
N GLU A 68 3.93 1.54 -4.55
CA GLU A 68 3.68 2.65 -3.63
C GLU A 68 3.81 2.11 -2.21
N CYS A 69 4.59 2.75 -1.35
CA CYS A 69 4.66 2.39 0.04
C CYS A 69 4.41 3.59 0.96
N THR A 70 3.65 3.32 2.02
CA THR A 70 3.41 4.25 3.10
C THR A 70 4.41 3.98 4.22
N ILE A 71 5.15 5.01 4.59
CA ILE A 71 6.15 4.99 5.64
C ILE A 71 5.58 5.73 6.84
N SER A 72 5.65 5.09 8.01
CA SER A 72 5.22 5.67 9.26
C SER A 72 6.14 6.82 9.72
N PRO A 73 5.70 7.65 10.67
CA PRO A 73 6.54 8.68 11.28
C PRO A 73 7.86 8.16 11.86
N GLN A 74 7.92 6.87 12.21
CA GLN A 74 9.12 6.18 12.74
C GLN A 74 10.03 5.63 11.63
N GLY A 75 9.67 5.79 10.36
CA GLY A 75 10.44 5.31 9.22
C GLY A 75 10.20 3.83 8.85
N LYS A 76 9.18 3.18 9.40
CA LYS A 76 8.82 1.80 9.02
C LYS A 76 7.80 1.80 7.89
N VAL A 77 7.92 0.87 6.96
CA VAL A 77 6.89 0.67 5.94
C VAL A 77 5.67 0.01 6.60
N THR A 78 4.51 0.67 6.54
CA THR A 78 3.26 0.17 7.13
C THR A 78 2.29 -0.36 6.09
N ASP A 79 2.33 0.19 4.88
CA ASP A 79 1.48 -0.23 3.77
C ASP A 79 2.27 -0.28 2.47
N VAL A 80 1.93 -1.23 1.60
CA VAL A 80 2.56 -1.40 0.28
C VAL A 80 1.51 -1.79 -0.74
N LYS A 81 1.41 -1.01 -1.81
CA LYS A 81 0.50 -1.21 -2.92
C LYS A 81 1.27 -1.37 -4.22
N VAL A 82 0.90 -2.37 -5.02
CA VAL A 82 1.49 -2.56 -6.35
C VAL A 82 0.86 -1.57 -7.32
N LEU A 83 1.67 -0.69 -7.90
CA LEU A 83 1.22 0.22 -8.95
C LEU A 83 1.38 -0.42 -10.33
N ARG A 84 2.53 -1.07 -10.54
CA ARG A 84 2.83 -1.80 -11.77
C ARG A 84 3.73 -2.96 -11.42
N GLY A 85 3.34 -4.16 -11.82
CA GLY A 85 4.03 -5.35 -11.37
C GLY A 85 4.04 -6.45 -12.41
N ILE A 86 4.68 -7.55 -12.02
CA ILE A 86 4.69 -8.80 -12.74
C ILE A 86 4.14 -9.82 -11.73
N PRO A 87 3.00 -10.47 -11.98
CA PRO A 87 2.29 -11.29 -10.98
C PRO A 87 3.17 -12.29 -10.21
N LEU A 88 4.18 -12.86 -10.88
CA LEU A 88 5.12 -13.82 -10.29
C LEU A 88 6.19 -13.19 -9.38
N LEU A 89 6.38 -11.87 -9.45
CA LEU A 89 7.39 -11.10 -8.70
C LEU A 89 6.77 -10.18 -7.65
N ASP A 90 5.48 -9.86 -7.78
CA ASP A 90 4.79 -8.88 -6.93
C ASP A 90 4.87 -9.22 -5.44
N SER A 91 4.58 -10.47 -5.09
CA SER A 91 4.63 -10.93 -3.69
C SER A 91 6.04 -10.79 -3.09
N ALA A 92 7.06 -11.21 -3.84
CA ALA A 92 8.45 -11.08 -3.42
C ALA A 92 8.89 -9.61 -3.29
N ALA A 93 8.42 -8.74 -4.18
CA ALA A 93 8.70 -7.32 -4.14
C ALA A 93 8.06 -6.68 -2.89
N ILE A 94 6.80 -7.01 -2.61
CA ILE A 94 6.07 -6.52 -1.42
C ILE A 94 6.79 -6.95 -0.14
N ASP A 95 7.14 -8.24 -0.02
CA ASP A 95 7.80 -8.76 1.18
C ASP A 95 9.13 -8.06 1.46
N ALA A 96 9.94 -7.87 0.41
CA ALA A 96 11.21 -7.15 0.52
C ALA A 96 11.01 -5.70 1.00
N VAL A 97 10.07 -4.98 0.39
CA VAL A 97 9.80 -3.56 0.71
C VAL A 97 9.23 -3.41 2.12
N LYS A 98 8.40 -4.34 2.59
CA LYS A 98 7.90 -4.34 3.98
C LYS A 98 9.02 -4.42 5.02
N GLN A 99 10.15 -5.03 4.67
CA GLN A 99 11.31 -5.13 5.56
C GLN A 99 12.23 -3.91 5.48
N TRP A 100 11.97 -2.97 4.58
CA TRP A 100 12.75 -1.74 4.48
C TRP A 100 12.47 -0.79 5.64
N VAL A 101 13.52 -0.07 6.01
CA VAL A 101 13.44 0.98 7.04
C VAL A 101 14.03 2.24 6.44
N TYR A 102 13.36 3.34 6.69
CA TYR A 102 13.68 4.67 6.22
C TYR A 102 13.95 5.59 7.40
N THR A 103 14.62 6.72 7.16
CA THR A 103 14.72 7.77 8.17
C THR A 103 13.33 8.35 8.45
N PRO A 104 12.99 8.64 9.72
CA PRO A 104 11.81 9.42 10.07
C PRO A 104 11.73 10.69 9.23
N THR A 105 10.56 10.96 8.67
CA THR A 105 10.33 12.18 7.90
C THR A 105 9.67 13.21 8.78
N LEU A 106 10.29 14.39 8.88
CA LEU A 106 9.81 15.50 9.68
C LEU A 106 9.22 16.57 8.76
N LEU A 107 8.00 16.99 9.04
CA LEU A 107 7.38 18.18 8.46
C LEU A 107 7.24 19.22 9.57
N ASN A 108 7.90 20.37 9.43
CA ASN A 108 7.92 21.43 10.45
C ASN A 108 8.36 20.95 11.84
N GLY A 109 9.31 19.99 11.89
CA GLY A 109 9.79 19.39 13.14
C GLY A 109 8.89 18.29 13.73
N VAL A 110 7.74 18.02 13.11
CA VAL A 110 6.79 16.97 13.53
C VAL A 110 6.97 15.72 12.65
N PRO A 111 7.10 14.52 13.21
CA PRO A 111 7.22 13.30 12.43
C PRO A 111 5.88 12.96 11.77
N VAL A 112 5.88 12.80 10.45
CA VAL A 112 4.66 12.58 9.65
C VAL A 112 4.75 11.29 8.83
N PRO A 113 3.62 10.61 8.57
CA PRO A 113 3.58 9.52 7.62
C PRO A 113 3.73 10.05 6.19
N VAL A 114 4.43 9.28 5.36
CA VAL A 114 4.81 9.69 4.01
C VAL A 114 4.52 8.59 3.01
N ILE A 115 3.97 8.96 1.87
CA ILE A 115 3.77 8.03 0.74
C ILE A 115 4.87 8.27 -0.28
N MET A 116 5.53 7.19 -0.71
CA MET A 116 6.53 7.23 -1.76
C MET A 116 6.34 6.11 -2.77
N THR A 117 6.84 6.32 -3.98
CA THR A 117 6.93 5.28 -5.01
C THR A 117 8.34 4.72 -5.05
N VAL A 118 8.46 3.40 -5.00
CA VAL A 118 9.73 2.68 -5.05
C VAL A 118 9.74 1.69 -6.20
N THR A 119 10.94 1.45 -6.71
CA THR A 119 11.17 0.56 -7.85
C THR A 119 12.05 -0.60 -7.42
N VAL A 120 11.56 -1.82 -7.65
CA VAL A 120 12.27 -3.07 -7.36
C VAL A 120 12.63 -3.74 -8.68
N ASN A 121 13.92 -3.89 -8.93
CA ASN A 121 14.42 -4.50 -10.15
C ASN A 121 14.79 -5.97 -9.92
N PHE A 122 14.17 -6.87 -10.66
CA PHE A 122 14.47 -8.30 -10.66
C PHE A 122 15.31 -8.64 -11.88
N LYS A 123 16.54 -9.06 -11.63
CA LYS A 123 17.47 -9.56 -12.64
C LYS A 123 17.99 -10.93 -12.23
N LEU A 124 17.96 -11.87 -13.17
CA LEU A 124 18.70 -13.11 -13.09
C LEU A 124 20.14 -12.77 -13.46
N SER A 125 21.06 -12.98 -12.51
CA SER A 125 22.50 -12.98 -12.78
C SER A 125 22.95 -14.38 -13.19
#